data_AF-A0A1R2BEW5-F1
#
_entry.id   AF-A0A1R2BEW5-F1
#
_cell.length_a   1.000
_cell.length_b   1.000
_cell.length_c   1.000
_cell.angle_alpha   90.00
_cell.angle_beta   90.00
_cell.angle_gamma   90.00
#
_symmetry.space_group_name_H-M   'P 1'
#
loop_
_entity.id
_entity.type
_entity.pdbx_description
1 polymer ?
#
loop_
_entity_poly.entity_id
_entity_poly.type
_entity_poly.pdbx_seq_one_letter_code
_entity_poly.pdbx_strand_id
1 'polypeptide(L)'
;MGNIVSGLVGREALISKSLIGLNLNQLRHFYSVIQNLLKSLTLTAEEFIEIFKCECFSIWDIDNNGLISPLEVMAGLAMLSNTSARDKFKLLFFMFDFNKEHEITICDLQVILHLSVLSICKIFGYFKDIGTHDITEITRGYDSNSKIDLPEMLEICLKNSNILYFLTICDILRTSNR
;
A
#
# COMPACT_ATOMS: atom_id res chain seq x y z
N MET A 1 -9.33 -7.95 10.63
CA MET A 1 -9.09 -8.13 9.17
C MET A 1 -9.67 -9.43 8.60
N GLY A 2 -10.16 -10.38 9.41
CA GLY A 2 -10.66 -11.68 8.93
C GLY A 2 -11.81 -11.63 7.90
N ASN A 3 -12.73 -10.67 8.01
CA ASN A 3 -13.86 -10.52 7.07
C ASN A 3 -13.47 -10.04 5.67
N ILE A 4 -12.31 -9.38 5.52
CA ILE A 4 -11.79 -8.94 4.22
C ILE A 4 -11.22 -10.15 3.48
N VAL A 5 -10.62 -11.09 4.20
CA VAL A 5 -9.95 -12.27 3.65
C VAL A 5 -10.90 -13.20 2.91
N SER A 6 -12.03 -13.57 3.51
CA SER A 6 -13.01 -14.44 2.86
C SER A 6 -13.58 -13.85 1.57
N GLY A 7 -13.57 -12.52 1.43
CA GLY A 7 -14.06 -11.82 0.25
C GLY A 7 -13.04 -11.69 -0.88
N LEU A 8 -11.74 -11.79 -0.58
CA LEU A 8 -10.64 -11.61 -1.54
C LEU A 8 -10.13 -12.92 -2.15
N VAL A 9 -10.17 -14.02 -1.39
CA VAL A 9 -9.64 -15.31 -1.88
C VAL A 9 -10.42 -15.79 -3.11
N GLY A 10 -9.70 -16.18 -4.16
CA GLY A 10 -10.27 -16.67 -5.42
C GLY A 10 -10.60 -15.58 -6.45
N ARG A 11 -10.32 -14.30 -6.15
CA ARG A 11 -10.49 -13.21 -7.11
C ARG A 11 -9.27 -13.04 -8.01
N GLU A 12 -9.55 -12.70 -9.27
CA GLU A 12 -8.52 -12.28 -10.21
C GLU A 12 -8.15 -10.81 -9.98
N ALA A 13 -6.86 -10.50 -10.14
CA ALA A 13 -6.36 -9.14 -10.07
C ALA A 13 -6.79 -8.35 -11.31
N LEU A 14 -7.30 -7.14 -11.10
CA LEU A 14 -7.71 -6.23 -12.15
C LEU A 14 -6.54 -5.46 -12.77
N ILE A 15 -5.38 -5.43 -12.09
CA ILE A 15 -4.15 -4.78 -12.61
C ILE A 15 -3.37 -5.72 -13.53
N SER A 16 -2.48 -5.14 -14.35
CA SER A 16 -1.57 -5.92 -15.21
C SER A 16 -0.73 -6.90 -14.38
N LYS A 17 -0.60 -8.15 -14.86
CA LYS A 17 0.29 -9.16 -14.27
C LYS A 17 1.75 -8.70 -14.17
N SER A 18 2.19 -7.78 -15.03
CA SER A 18 3.54 -7.18 -14.97
C SER A 18 3.79 -6.39 -13.69
N LEU A 19 2.73 -5.93 -13.01
CA LEU A 19 2.79 -5.17 -11.77
C LEU A 19 2.63 -6.06 -10.52
N ILE A 20 2.37 -7.36 -10.70
CA ILE A 20 2.24 -8.33 -9.62
C ILE A 20 3.56 -9.07 -9.43
N GLY A 21 4.04 -9.17 -8.18
CA GLY A 21 5.27 -9.90 -7.88
C GLY A 21 6.56 -9.17 -8.25
N LEU A 22 6.52 -7.82 -8.31
CA LEU A 22 7.69 -6.99 -8.52
C LEU A 22 8.80 -7.31 -7.51
N ASN A 23 10.06 -7.29 -7.94
CA ASN A 23 11.20 -7.39 -7.03
C ASN A 23 11.56 -6.03 -6.42
N LEU A 24 12.49 -6.03 -5.46
CA LEU A 24 12.88 -4.83 -4.73
C LEU A 24 13.46 -3.72 -5.63
N ASN A 25 14.21 -4.09 -6.69
CA ASN A 25 14.80 -3.11 -7.60
C ASN A 25 13.73 -2.43 -8.44
N GLN A 26 12.73 -3.18 -8.90
CA GLN A 26 11.59 -2.63 -9.65
C GLN A 26 10.75 -1.69 -8.77
N LEU A 27 10.48 -2.07 -7.52
CA LEU A 27 9.78 -1.20 -6.57
C LEU A 27 10.56 0.10 -6.32
N ARG A 28 11.88 0.01 -6.11
CA ARG A 28 12.74 1.19 -5.90
C ARG A 28 12.77 2.09 -7.14
N HIS A 29 12.72 1.52 -8.34
CA HIS A 29 12.61 2.29 -9.56
C HIS A 29 11.29 3.08 -9.60
N PHE A 30 10.14 2.44 -9.37
CA PHE A 30 8.86 3.15 -9.29
C PHE A 30 8.84 4.22 -8.20
N TYR A 31 9.38 3.90 -7.03
CA TYR A 31 9.53 4.86 -5.95
C TYR A 31 10.34 6.09 -6.37
N SER A 32 11.49 5.92 -7.02
CA SER A 32 12.32 7.03 -7.51
C SER A 32 11.57 7.93 -8.50
N VAL A 33 10.83 7.32 -9.44
CA VAL A 33 10.02 8.05 -10.42
C VAL A 33 8.91 8.84 -9.72
N ILE A 34 8.18 8.20 -8.81
CA ILE A 34 7.04 8.80 -8.10
C ILE A 34 7.51 9.85 -7.10
N GLN A 35 8.66 9.69 -6.47
CA GLN A 35 9.19 10.67 -5.52
C GLN A 35 9.37 12.05 -6.15
N ASN A 36 9.73 12.10 -7.44
CA ASN A 36 9.81 13.36 -8.18
C ASN A 36 8.43 14.00 -8.43
N LEU A 37 7.38 13.18 -8.47
CA LEU A 37 5.98 13.56 -8.73
C LEU A 37 5.18 13.81 -7.45
N LEU A 38 5.62 13.33 -6.29
CA LEU A 38 4.96 13.54 -4.98
C LEU A 38 4.79 15.01 -4.57
N LYS A 39 5.31 15.97 -5.35
CA LYS A 39 5.02 17.40 -5.19
C LYS A 39 3.54 17.75 -5.44
N SER A 40 2.84 17.04 -6.32
CA SER A 40 1.42 17.29 -6.61
C SER A 40 0.46 16.49 -5.72
N LEU A 41 0.96 15.46 -5.01
CA LEU A 41 0.18 14.48 -4.24
C LEU A 41 -0.87 13.69 -5.05
N THR A 42 -0.94 13.89 -6.37
CA THR A 42 -1.92 13.27 -7.27
C THR A 42 -1.28 12.87 -8.60
N LEU A 43 -1.80 11.81 -9.24
CA LEU A 43 -1.44 11.39 -10.61
C LEU A 43 -2.67 11.49 -11.52
N THR A 44 -2.46 12.03 -12.72
CA THR A 44 -3.40 11.96 -13.83
C THR A 44 -3.33 10.60 -14.54
N ALA A 45 -4.32 10.30 -15.39
CA ALA A 45 -4.32 9.10 -16.22
C ALA A 45 -3.10 9.03 -17.16
N GLU A 46 -2.70 10.16 -17.75
CA GLU A 46 -1.56 10.26 -18.66
C GLU A 46 -0.25 9.91 -17.94
N GLU A 47 0.00 10.52 -16.79
CA GLU A 47 1.18 10.24 -15.96
C GLU A 47 1.20 8.78 -15.49
N PHE A 48 0.04 8.24 -15.08
CA PHE A 48 -0.06 6.86 -14.65
C PHE A 48 0.30 5.87 -15.78
N ILE A 49 -0.25 6.07 -16.98
CA ILE A 49 0.05 5.24 -18.15
C ILE A 49 1.53 5.38 -18.50
N GLU A 50 2.11 6.58 -18.42
CA GLU A 50 3.52 6.80 -18.70
C GLU A 50 4.43 6.07 -17.71
N ILE A 51 4.11 6.08 -16.41
CA ILE A 51 4.94 5.47 -15.37
C ILE A 51 4.82 3.94 -15.40
N PHE A 52 3.59 3.43 -15.37
CA PHE A 52 3.32 2.00 -15.16
C PHE A 52 3.16 1.20 -16.45
N LYS A 53 3.01 1.88 -17.60
CA LYS A 53 2.81 1.26 -18.91
C LYS A 53 1.66 0.24 -18.92
N CYS A 54 0.57 0.53 -18.18
CA CYS A 54 -0.67 -0.25 -18.18
C CYS A 54 -1.89 0.68 -18.34
N GLU A 55 -2.97 0.15 -18.91
CA GLU A 55 -4.29 0.81 -18.96
C GLU A 55 -5.15 0.40 -17.76
N CYS A 56 -4.58 0.51 -16.56
CA CYS A 56 -5.20 0.04 -15.33
C CYS A 56 -5.56 1.18 -14.34
N PHE A 57 -5.73 2.41 -14.87
CA PHE A 57 -6.01 3.63 -14.11
C PHE A 57 -7.40 3.64 -13.43
N SER A 58 -8.43 3.18 -14.13
CA SER A 58 -9.83 3.19 -13.65
C SER A 58 -10.08 2.37 -12.39
N ILE A 59 -9.17 1.45 -12.04
CA ILE A 59 -9.23 0.68 -10.80
C ILE A 59 -8.96 1.58 -9.60
N TRP A 60 -8.17 2.64 -9.79
CA TRP A 60 -7.73 3.55 -8.75
C TRP A 60 -8.67 4.77 -8.63
N ASP A 61 -9.13 5.31 -9.76
CA ASP A 61 -10.04 6.47 -9.87
C ASP A 61 -11.52 6.06 -9.68
N ILE A 62 -11.88 5.66 -8.46
CA ILE A 62 -13.24 5.17 -8.15
C ILE A 62 -14.28 6.29 -8.25
N ASP A 63 -13.93 7.50 -7.81
CA ASP A 63 -14.82 8.65 -7.82
C ASP A 63 -14.86 9.38 -9.19
N ASN A 64 -14.10 8.88 -10.17
CA ASN A 64 -14.04 9.38 -11.55
C ASN A 64 -13.71 10.88 -11.61
N ASN A 65 -12.81 11.33 -10.73
CA ASN A 65 -12.38 12.73 -10.70
C ASN A 65 -11.15 12.98 -11.60
N GLY A 66 -10.58 11.93 -12.20
CA GLY A 66 -9.43 11.99 -13.10
C GLY A 66 -8.07 12.04 -12.39
N LEU A 67 -8.04 11.89 -11.06
CA LEU A 67 -6.87 12.00 -10.20
C LEU A 67 -6.81 10.84 -9.20
N ILE A 68 -5.62 10.27 -9.02
CA ILE A 68 -5.40 9.19 -8.05
C ILE A 68 -4.23 9.50 -7.12
N SER A 69 -4.17 8.85 -5.97
CA SER A 69 -3.04 9.00 -5.06
C SER A 69 -1.86 8.11 -5.48
N PRO A 70 -0.67 8.67 -5.79
CA PRO A 70 0.53 7.87 -6.02
C PRO A 70 0.92 6.99 -4.81
N LEU A 71 0.62 7.45 -3.59
CA LEU A 71 0.86 6.67 -2.36
C LEU A 71 0.02 5.41 -2.33
N GLU A 72 -1.24 5.51 -2.75
CA GLU A 72 -2.16 4.37 -2.81
C GLU A 72 -1.66 3.32 -3.81
N VAL A 73 -1.27 3.74 -5.02
CA VAL A 73 -0.75 2.81 -6.04
C VAL A 73 0.47 2.08 -5.50
N MET A 74 1.43 2.82 -4.94
CA MET A 74 2.64 2.24 -4.40
C MET A 74 2.41 1.32 -3.20
N ALA A 75 1.46 1.63 -2.33
CA ALA A 75 1.07 0.74 -1.24
C ALA A 75 0.59 -0.61 -1.77
N GLY A 76 -0.25 -0.61 -2.82
CA GLY A 76 -0.70 -1.83 -3.49
C GLY A 76 0.45 -2.63 -4.11
N LEU A 77 1.33 -1.95 -4.87
CA LEU A 77 2.49 -2.59 -5.49
C LEU A 77 3.46 -3.16 -4.45
N ALA A 78 3.70 -2.45 -3.35
CA ALA A 78 4.53 -2.92 -2.26
C ALA A 78 3.94 -4.19 -1.64
N MET A 79 2.63 -4.21 -1.36
CA MET A 79 1.95 -5.37 -0.78
C MET A 79 1.98 -6.60 -1.70
N LEU A 80 1.81 -6.42 -3.02
CA LEU A 80 1.88 -7.50 -4.02
C LEU A 80 3.29 -7.77 -4.56
N SER A 81 4.33 -7.16 -3.99
CA SER A 81 5.71 -7.43 -4.39
C SER A 81 6.21 -8.76 -3.85
N ASN A 82 7.22 -9.32 -4.53
CA ASN A 82 7.97 -10.48 -4.09
C ASN A 82 9.17 -10.06 -3.23
N THR A 83 8.92 -9.25 -2.20
CA THR A 83 9.94 -8.75 -1.27
C THR A 83 9.58 -9.11 0.18
N SER A 84 10.55 -8.96 1.10
CA SER A 84 10.30 -9.26 2.51
C SER A 84 9.32 -8.26 3.14
N ALA A 85 8.54 -8.69 4.14
CA ALA A 85 7.64 -7.80 4.90
C ALA A 85 8.36 -6.54 5.41
N ARG A 86 9.61 -6.71 5.88
CA ARG A 86 10.47 -5.62 6.31
C ARG A 86 10.78 -4.64 5.18
N ASP A 87 11.10 -5.13 3.98
CA ASP A 87 11.39 -4.25 2.84
C ASP A 87 10.15 -3.52 2.33
N LYS A 88 8.97 -4.18 2.36
CA LYS A 88 7.68 -3.55 2.05
C LYS A 88 7.45 -2.34 2.96
N PHE A 89 7.55 -2.53 4.28
CA PHE A 89 7.35 -1.44 5.24
C PHE A 89 8.45 -0.38 5.20
N LYS A 90 9.70 -0.74 4.95
CA LYS A 90 10.78 0.24 4.74
C LYS A 90 10.49 1.16 3.55
N LEU A 91 10.02 0.61 2.44
CA LEU A 91 9.65 1.40 1.26
C LEU A 91 8.53 2.39 1.60
N LEU A 92 7.49 1.93 2.29
CA LEU A 92 6.35 2.77 2.68
C LEU A 92 6.74 3.84 3.69
N PHE A 93 7.61 3.53 4.65
CA PHE A 93 8.15 4.53 5.57
C PHE A 93 8.81 5.69 4.83
N PHE A 94 9.74 5.39 3.92
CA PHE A 94 10.44 6.44 3.14
C PHE A 94 9.52 7.21 2.20
N MET A 95 8.39 6.63 1.81
CA MET A 95 7.37 7.34 1.03
C MET A 95 6.57 8.36 1.84
N PHE A 96 6.39 8.11 3.14
CA PHE A 96 5.62 8.97 4.04
C PHE A 96 6.49 9.95 4.83
N ASP A 97 7.80 9.71 4.92
CA ASP A 97 8.81 10.64 5.46
C ASP A 97 9.06 11.81 4.49
N PHE A 98 8.04 12.65 4.26
CA PHE A 98 8.06 13.74 3.29
C PHE A 98 9.09 14.83 3.62
N ASN A 99 9.29 15.10 4.92
CA ASN A 99 10.25 16.08 5.41
C ASN A 99 11.67 15.50 5.56
N LYS A 100 11.86 14.19 5.35
CA LYS A 100 13.15 13.49 5.45
C LYS A 100 13.79 13.64 6.83
N GLU A 101 12.96 13.68 7.87
CA GLU A 101 13.41 13.73 9.27
C GLU A 101 13.71 12.33 9.81
N HIS A 102 13.49 11.27 9.01
CA HIS A 102 13.61 9.88 9.43
C HIS A 102 12.63 9.49 10.54
N GLU A 103 11.50 10.19 10.58
CA GLU A 103 10.41 9.99 11.52
C GLU A 103 9.08 10.16 10.77
N ILE A 104 8.07 9.39 11.14
CA ILE A 104 6.68 9.59 10.71
C ILE A 104 5.78 9.66 11.94
N THR A 105 4.58 10.21 11.80
CA THR A 105 3.61 10.20 12.90
C THR A 105 2.85 8.87 12.97
N ILE A 106 2.22 8.60 14.11
CA ILE A 106 1.29 7.47 14.25
C ILE A 106 0.10 7.62 13.30
N CYS A 107 -0.35 8.84 13.04
CA CYS A 107 -1.34 9.12 12.00
C CYS A 107 -0.87 8.64 10.62
N ASP A 108 0.38 8.94 10.25
CA ASP A 108 0.96 8.46 8.98
C ASP A 108 1.00 6.93 8.92
N LEU A 109 1.35 6.26 10.03
CA LEU A 109 1.29 4.80 10.11
C LEU A 109 -0.13 4.26 9.88
N GLN A 110 -1.15 4.89 10.46
CA GLN A 110 -2.55 4.51 10.22
C GLN A 110 -2.91 4.67 8.73
N VAL A 111 -2.47 5.76 8.09
CA VAL A 111 -2.68 5.98 6.65
C VAL A 111 -1.94 4.94 5.80
N ILE A 112 -0.69 4.60 6.13
CA ILE A 112 0.08 3.53 5.46
C ILE A 112 -0.71 2.22 5.47
N LEU A 113 -1.21 1.82 6.64
CA LEU A 113 -1.97 0.58 6.80
C LEU A 113 -3.31 0.65 6.06
N HIS A 114 -3.99 1.79 6.12
CA HIS A 114 -5.26 2.00 5.44
C HIS A 114 -5.10 1.90 3.93
N LEU A 115 -4.14 2.64 3.35
CA LEU A 115 -3.85 2.57 1.91
C LEU A 115 -3.42 1.17 1.51
N SER A 116 -2.60 0.48 2.31
CA SER A 116 -2.20 -0.90 2.00
C SER A 116 -3.41 -1.83 1.82
N VAL A 117 -4.41 -1.75 2.71
CA VAL A 117 -5.62 -2.57 2.62
C VAL A 117 -6.53 -2.09 1.48
N LEU A 118 -6.71 -0.77 1.35
CA LEU A 118 -7.54 -0.16 0.32
C LEU A 118 -7.05 -0.53 -1.09
N SER A 119 -5.75 -0.39 -1.35
CA SER A 119 -5.15 -0.73 -2.64
C SER A 119 -5.37 -2.19 -3.00
N ILE A 120 -5.19 -3.12 -2.04
CA ILE A 120 -5.47 -4.54 -2.28
C ILE A 120 -6.95 -4.75 -2.60
N CYS A 121 -7.85 -4.10 -1.85
CA CYS A 121 -9.28 -4.18 -2.12
C CYS A 121 -9.64 -3.67 -3.53
N LYS A 122 -9.07 -2.54 -3.96
CA LYS A 122 -9.24 -2.01 -5.33
C LYS A 122 -8.72 -2.98 -6.38
N ILE A 123 -7.49 -3.49 -6.22
CA ILE A 123 -6.85 -4.41 -7.17
C ILE A 123 -7.69 -5.67 -7.40
N PHE A 124 -8.40 -6.17 -6.38
CA PHE A 124 -9.24 -7.36 -6.47
C PHE A 124 -10.76 -7.03 -6.57
N GLY A 125 -11.12 -5.78 -6.83
CA GLY A 125 -12.52 -5.35 -7.02
C GLY A 125 -13.43 -5.59 -5.80
N TYR A 126 -12.89 -5.52 -4.59
CA TYR A 126 -13.61 -5.75 -3.33
C TYR A 126 -13.93 -4.42 -2.64
N PHE A 127 -15.06 -3.81 -2.98
CA PHE A 127 -15.44 -2.46 -2.53
C PHE A 127 -16.27 -2.44 -1.23
N LYS A 128 -15.99 -3.33 -0.28
CA LYS A 128 -16.68 -3.30 1.03
C LYS A 128 -16.00 -2.30 1.96
N ASP A 129 -16.78 -1.61 2.78
CA ASP A 129 -16.25 -0.72 3.82
C ASP A 129 -15.16 -1.43 4.63
N ILE A 130 -13.93 -0.93 4.45
CA ILE A 130 -12.78 -1.34 5.25
C ILE A 130 -12.94 -0.60 6.57
N GLY A 131 -13.50 -1.28 7.57
CA GLY A 131 -13.60 -0.72 8.91
C GLY A 131 -12.23 -0.30 9.41
N THR A 132 -12.06 0.99 9.69
CA THR A 132 -10.82 1.55 10.25
C THR A 132 -10.53 1.07 11.66
N HIS A 133 -11.53 0.47 12.32
CA HIS A 133 -11.42 -0.09 13.66
C HIS A 133 -10.17 -0.98 13.81
N ASP A 134 -9.97 -1.97 12.93
CA ASP A 134 -8.80 -2.86 13.02
C ASP A 134 -7.46 -2.12 12.95
N ILE A 135 -7.39 -0.98 12.25
CA ILE A 135 -6.19 -0.15 12.10
C ILE A 135 -5.99 0.73 13.34
N THR A 136 -7.06 1.31 13.87
CA THR A 136 -7.01 2.08 15.11
C THR A 136 -6.64 1.21 16.31
N GLU A 137 -7.04 -0.08 16.29
CA GLU A 137 -6.65 -1.05 17.31
C GLU A 137 -5.14 -1.32 17.33
N ILE A 138 -4.49 -1.37 16.15
CA ILE A 138 -3.05 -1.64 16.03
C ILE A 138 -2.22 -0.54 16.69
N THR A 139 -2.70 0.70 16.59
CA THR A 139 -2.03 1.90 17.11
C THR A 139 -2.62 2.33 18.46
N ARG A 140 -3.47 1.50 19.07
CA ARG A 140 -4.08 1.81 20.36
C ARG A 140 -2.99 1.96 21.43
N GLY A 141 -3.01 3.08 22.12
CA GLY A 141 -2.05 3.40 23.19
C GLY A 141 -0.94 4.36 22.76
N TYR A 142 -0.87 4.71 21.47
CA TYR A 142 -0.04 5.80 20.97
C TYR A 142 -0.89 7.06 20.77
N ASP A 143 -0.31 8.24 21.04
CA ASP A 143 -0.91 9.50 20.63
C ASP A 143 -0.69 9.72 19.13
N SER A 144 -1.72 10.19 18.41
CA SER A 144 -1.69 10.30 16.94
C SER A 144 -0.57 11.20 16.42
N ASN A 145 -0.13 12.18 17.20
CA ASN A 145 0.95 13.10 16.84
C ASN A 145 2.33 12.63 17.32
N SER A 146 2.40 11.49 18.03
CA SER A 146 3.68 10.89 18.39
C SER A 146 4.44 10.51 17.14
N LYS A 147 5.71 10.90 17.10
CA LYS A 147 6.63 10.52 16.05
C LYS A 147 7.26 9.17 16.38
N ILE A 148 7.41 8.33 15.37
CA ILE A 148 8.07 7.03 15.45
C ILE A 148 9.13 6.94 14.35
N ASP A 149 10.23 6.26 14.64
CA ASP A 149 11.28 5.99 13.67
C ASP A 149 11.02 4.67 12.90
N LEU A 150 11.87 4.38 11.92
CA LEU A 150 11.76 3.15 11.13
C LEU A 150 11.87 1.87 11.98
N PRO A 151 12.86 1.71 12.89
CA PRO A 151 12.90 0.59 13.83
C PRO A 151 11.60 0.37 14.60
N GLU A 152 11.02 1.43 15.17
CA GLU A 152 9.78 1.37 15.94
C GLU A 152 8.59 0.99 15.06
N MET A 153 8.45 1.59 13.86
CA MET A 153 7.42 1.20 12.91
C MET A 153 7.53 -0.29 12.53
N LEU A 154 8.75 -0.78 12.28
CA LEU A 154 8.97 -2.19 11.97
C LEU A 154 8.62 -3.10 13.14
N GLU A 155 8.89 -2.68 14.38
CA GLU A 155 8.52 -3.43 15.57
C GLU A 155 7.00 -3.55 15.69
N ILE A 156 6.26 -2.43 15.55
CA ILE A 156 4.79 -2.41 15.59
C ILE A 156 4.22 -3.32 14.49
N CYS A 157 4.66 -3.13 13.24
CA CYS A 157 4.11 -3.84 12.10
C CYS A 157 4.44 -5.34 12.10
N LEU A 158 5.66 -5.72 12.48
CA LEU A 158 6.10 -7.12 12.39
C LEU A 158 5.75 -7.96 13.62
N LYS A 159 5.39 -7.34 14.75
CA LYS A 159 4.85 -8.06 15.92
C LYS A 159 3.33 -8.23 15.87
N ASN A 160 2.63 -7.44 15.06
CA ASN A 160 1.18 -7.47 15.01
C ASN A 160 0.65 -8.64 14.16
N SER A 161 -0.09 -9.56 14.78
CA SER A 161 -0.63 -10.74 14.12
C SER A 161 -1.62 -10.43 12.99
N ASN A 162 -2.41 -9.35 13.11
CA ASN A 162 -3.35 -8.97 12.05
C ASN A 162 -2.62 -8.48 10.80
N ILE A 163 -1.54 -7.71 10.96
CA ILE A 163 -0.70 -7.25 9.85
C ILE A 163 -0.02 -8.45 9.16
N LEU A 164 0.57 -9.36 9.93
CA LEU A 164 1.21 -10.56 9.38
C LEU A 164 0.21 -11.46 8.63
N TYR A 165 -0.99 -11.58 9.17
CA TYR A 165 -2.07 -12.31 8.50
C TYR A 165 -2.45 -11.64 7.18
N PHE A 166 -2.62 -10.31 7.15
CA PHE A 166 -2.87 -9.56 5.92
C PHE A 166 -1.75 -9.75 4.88
N LEU A 167 -0.48 -9.70 5.28
CA LEU A 167 0.64 -9.96 4.38
C LEU A 167 0.61 -11.37 3.79
N THR A 168 0.23 -12.37 4.59
CA THR A 168 0.05 -13.75 4.12
C THR A 168 -1.01 -13.83 3.03
N ILE A 169 -2.11 -13.07 3.17
CA ILE A 169 -3.15 -13.00 2.14
C ILE A 169 -2.63 -12.32 0.88
N CYS A 170 -1.89 -11.22 1.00
CA CYS A 170 -1.25 -10.58 -0.15
C CYS A 170 -0.33 -11.56 -0.91
N ASP A 171 0.38 -12.44 -0.19
CA ASP A 171 1.22 -13.48 -0.81
C ASP A 171 0.40 -14.57 -1.52
N ILE A 172 -0.71 -15.03 -0.93
CA ILE A 172 -1.64 -15.97 -1.59
C ILE A 172 -2.23 -15.37 -2.86
N LEU A 173 -2.69 -14.11 -2.78
CA LEU A 173 -3.27 -13.40 -3.91
C LEU A 173 -2.24 -13.19 -5.03
N ARG A 174 -1.01 -12.80 -4.66
CA ARG A 174 0.13 -12.65 -5.59
C ARG A 174 0.48 -13.96 -6.29
N THR A 175 0.54 -15.06 -5.56
CA THR A 175 0.89 -16.38 -6.15
C THR A 175 -0.21 -16.92 -7.06
N SER A 176 -1.48 -16.64 -6.75
CA SER A 176 -2.63 -17.08 -7.55
C SER A 176 -2.80 -16.29 -8.86
N ASN A 177 -2.22 -15.09 -8.96
CA ASN A 177 -2.43 -14.15 -10.08
C ASN A 177 -1.18 -13.89 -10.93
N ARG A 178 -0.07 -14.58 -10.65
CA ARG A 178 1.16 -14.50 -11.44
C ARG A 178 1.08 -15.46 -12.63
#